data_AF-A0A2U2Z049-F1
#
_entry.id   AF-A0A2U2Z049-F1
#
_cell.length_a   1.000
_cell.length_b   1.000
_cell.length_c   1.000
_cell.angle_alpha   90.00
_cell.angle_beta   90.00
_cell.angle_gamma   90.00
#
_symmetry.space_group_name_H-M   'P 1'
#
loop_
_entity.id
_entity.type
_entity.pdbx_description
1 polymer ?
#
loop_
_entity_poly.entity_id
_entity_poly.type
_entity_poly.pdbx_seq_one_letter_code
_entity_poly.pdbx_strand_id
1 'polypeptide(L)' 'MSEQPATADHTRQQLEPAAADAVRAYAAAERAKTDALASVLEDIAEHGYPSPESGVPWETARDTHLARLADEQPRVA' A
#
# COMPACT_ATOMS: atom_id res chain seq x y z
N MET A 1 2.71 19.96 -38.99
CA MET A 1 2.63 19.95 -37.53
C MET A 1 3.27 18.65 -37.08
N SER A 2 4.59 18.65 -36.86
CA SER A 2 5.31 17.48 -36.36
C SER A 2 5.55 17.71 -34.88
N GLU A 3 4.86 16.95 -34.04
CA GLU A 3 5.08 16.96 -32.60
C GLU A 3 6.46 16.34 -32.34
N GLN A 4 7.42 17.17 -32.00
CA GLN A 4 8.72 16.75 -31.49
C GLN A 4 8.46 15.89 -30.24
N PRO A 5 9.01 14.67 -30.14
CA PRO A 5 8.89 13.91 -28.91
C PRO A 5 9.45 14.75 -27.77
N ALA A 6 8.70 14.88 -26.68
CA ALA A 6 9.16 15.58 -25.49
C ALA A 6 10.57 15.07 -25.16
N THR A 7 11.56 15.96 -25.26
CA THR A 7 12.94 15.70 -24.86
C THR A 7 12.92 14.94 -23.56
N ALA A 8 13.44 13.72 -23.56
CA ALA A 8 13.61 12.95 -22.34
C ALA A 8 14.27 13.89 -21.31
N ASP A 9 13.57 14.14 -20.22
CA ASP A 9 14.04 15.02 -19.15
C ASP A 9 15.34 14.43 -18.60
N HIS A 10 16.47 14.94 -19.08
CA HIS A 10 17.83 14.45 -18.81
C HIS A 10 18.23 14.59 -17.33
N THR A 11 17.35 15.19 -16.52
CA THR A 11 17.50 15.36 -15.07
C THR A 11 17.16 14.09 -14.29
N ARG A 12 16.44 13.13 -14.89
CA ARG A 12 16.06 11.87 -14.20
C ARG A 12 17.02 10.73 -14.54
N GLN A 13 17.71 10.22 -13.52
CA GLN A 13 18.52 9.02 -13.62
C GLN A 13 17.63 7.77 -13.70
N GLN A 14 17.94 6.85 -14.62
CA GLN A 14 17.23 5.58 -14.74
C GLN A 14 17.60 4.64 -13.58
N LEU A 15 16.61 3.91 -13.08
CA LEU A 15 16.82 2.85 -12.10
C LEU A 15 17.29 1.56 -12.79
N GLU A 16 18.02 0.74 -12.06
CA GLU A 16 18.27 -0.65 -12.46
C GLU A 16 16.94 -1.39 -12.68
N PRO A 17 16.85 -2.31 -13.67
CA PRO A 17 15.59 -2.98 -14.02
C PRO A 17 14.87 -3.61 -12.82
N ALA A 18 15.61 -4.30 -11.95
CA ALA A 18 15.05 -4.93 -10.75
C ALA A 18 14.49 -3.91 -9.74
N ALA A 19 15.13 -2.75 -9.59
CA ALA A 19 14.63 -1.68 -8.73
C ALA A 19 13.37 -1.04 -9.34
N ALA A 20 13.34 -0.85 -10.67
CA ALA A 20 12.14 -0.39 -11.35
C ALA A 20 10.97 -1.38 -11.18
N ASP A 21 11.22 -2.68 -11.26
CA ASP A 21 10.20 -3.72 -11.05
C ASP A 21 9.69 -3.73 -9.60
N ALA A 22 10.59 -3.60 -8.62
CA ALA A 22 10.20 -3.50 -7.21
C ALA A 22 9.29 -2.29 -6.95
N VAL A 23 9.61 -1.12 -7.53
CA VAL A 23 8.78 0.08 -7.42
C VAL A 23 7.42 -0.12 -8.09
N ARG A 24 7.36 -0.77 -9.27
CA ARG A 24 6.08 -1.09 -9.93
C ARG A 24 5.24 -2.06 -9.11
N ALA A 25 5.86 -3.08 -8.53
CA ALA A 25 5.18 -4.05 -7.67
C ALA A 25 4.61 -3.38 -6.41
N TYR A 26 5.40 -2.51 -5.76
CA TYR A 26 4.92 -1.72 -4.64
C TYR A 26 3.76 -0.81 -5.04
N ALA A 27 3.86 -0.11 -6.17
CA ALA A 27 2.78 0.72 -6.68
C ALA A 27 1.51 -0.08 -7.02
N ALA A 28 1.62 -1.31 -7.48
CA ALA A 28 0.46 -2.20 -7.69
C ALA A 28 -0.18 -2.61 -6.36
N ALA A 29 0.63 -2.95 -5.36
CA ALA A 29 0.16 -3.27 -4.01
C ALA A 29 -0.56 -2.07 -3.36
N GLU A 30 -0.03 -0.85 -3.51
CA GLU A 30 -0.68 0.36 -2.98
C GLU A 30 -2.01 0.64 -3.67
N ARG A 31 -2.10 0.50 -4.99
CA ARG A 31 -3.38 0.63 -5.71
C ARG A 31 -4.42 -0.37 -5.22
N ALA A 32 -4.03 -1.64 -5.05
CA ALA A 32 -4.94 -2.66 -4.53
C ALA A 32 -5.45 -2.33 -3.12
N LYS A 33 -4.60 -1.77 -2.25
CA LYS A 33 -5.03 -1.30 -0.91
C LYS A 33 -6.00 -0.13 -1.02
N THR A 34 -5.76 0.81 -1.94
CA THR A 34 -6.68 1.93 -2.19
C THR A 34 -8.04 1.45 -2.67
N ASP A 35 -8.09 0.49 -3.59
CA ASP A 35 -9.36 -0.06 -4.09
C ASP A 35 -10.14 -0.77 -2.97
N ALA A 36 -9.45 -1.53 -2.11
CA ALA A 36 -10.06 -2.17 -0.96
C ALA A 36 -10.60 -1.15 0.06
N LEU A 37 -9.84 -0.09 0.35
CA LEU A 37 -10.28 0.99 1.25
C LEU A 37 -11.49 1.73 0.68
N ALA A 38 -11.46 2.08 -0.61
CA ALA A 38 -12.59 2.74 -1.27
C ALA A 38 -13.86 1.91 -1.15
N SER A 39 -13.78 0.60 -1.44
CA SER A 39 -14.91 -0.31 -1.30
C SER A 39 -15.47 -0.36 0.13
N VAL A 40 -14.62 -0.40 1.15
CA VAL A 40 -15.08 -0.37 2.56
C VAL A 40 -15.74 0.96 2.93
N LEU A 41 -15.20 2.08 2.46
CA LEU A 41 -15.78 3.39 2.73
C LEU A 41 -17.12 3.59 2.02
N GLU A 42 -17.27 3.07 0.80
CA GLU A 42 -18.53 3.04 0.06
C GLU A 42 -19.58 2.17 0.78
N ASP A 43 -19.19 1.00 1.26
CA ASP A 43 -20.06 0.12 2.05
C ASP A 43 -20.53 0.79 3.36
N ILE A 44 -19.63 1.46 4.08
CA ILE A 44 -19.99 2.24 5.28
C ILE A 44 -20.94 3.39 4.94
N ALA A 45 -20.76 4.04 3.79
CA ALA A 45 -21.63 5.12 3.35
C ALA A 45 -23.04 4.60 2.99
N GLU A 46 -23.15 3.40 2.44
CA GLU A 46 -24.42 2.77 2.06
C GLU A 46 -25.15 2.11 3.24
N HIS A 47 -24.42 1.43 4.13
CA HIS A 47 -24.97 0.53 5.15
C HIS A 47 -24.71 0.99 6.60
N GLY A 48 -23.89 2.01 6.81
CA GLY A 48 -23.43 2.44 8.13
C GLY A 48 -22.27 1.63 8.67
N TYR A 49 -21.83 1.93 9.89
CA TYR A 49 -20.70 1.22 10.50
C TYR A 49 -21.04 -0.25 10.83
N PRO A 50 -20.07 -1.17 10.72
CA PRO A 50 -20.24 -2.53 11.19
C PRO A 50 -20.48 -2.56 12.71
N SER A 51 -21.21 -3.57 13.17
CA SER A 51 -21.47 -3.76 14.61
C SER A 51 -20.14 -3.89 15.38
N PRO A 52 -19.99 -3.23 16.55
CA PRO A 52 -18.79 -3.37 17.36
C PRO A 52 -18.53 -4.81 17.81
N GLU A 53 -19.58 -5.64 17.93
CA GLU A 53 -19.48 -7.08 18.25
C GLU A 53 -18.80 -7.90 17.14
N SER A 54 -18.76 -7.38 15.91
CA SER A 54 -18.06 -8.01 14.78
C SER A 54 -16.59 -7.58 14.66
N GLY A 55 -16.19 -6.57 15.44
CA GLY A 55 -14.83 -6.04 15.47
C GLY A 55 -13.90 -6.83 16.38
N VAL A 56 -12.60 -6.52 16.27
CA VAL A 56 -11.58 -6.98 17.21
C VAL A 56 -11.24 -5.82 18.15
N PRO A 57 -11.15 -6.02 19.48
CA PRO A 57 -10.68 -4.99 20.39
C PRO A 57 -9.34 -4.42 19.94
N TRP A 58 -9.19 -3.09 20.02
CA TRP A 58 -8.02 -2.39 19.52
C TRP A 58 -6.71 -2.95 20.10
N GLU A 59 -6.70 -3.25 21.40
CA GLU A 59 -5.55 -3.82 22.10
C GLU A 59 -5.13 -5.16 21.49
N THR A 60 -6.10 -6.01 21.17
CA THR A 60 -5.82 -7.33 20.56
C THR A 60 -5.24 -7.18 19.15
N ALA A 61 -5.81 -6.30 18.32
CA ALA A 61 -5.31 -6.06 16.97
C ALA A 61 -3.91 -5.45 16.99
N ARG A 62 -3.68 -4.45 17.85
CA ARG A 62 -2.39 -3.80 18.05
C ARG A 62 -1.33 -4.80 18.51
N ASP A 63 -1.61 -5.56 19.55
CA ASP A 63 -0.62 -6.45 20.16
C ASP A 63 -0.24 -7.60 19.21
N THR A 64 -1.22 -8.13 18.46
CA THR A 64 -0.97 -9.11 17.38
C THR A 64 -0.06 -8.52 16.30
N HIS A 65 -0.32 -7.28 15.88
CA HIS A 65 0.50 -6.61 14.88
C HIS A 65 1.94 -6.37 15.36
N LEU A 66 2.11 -5.93 16.60
CA LEU A 66 3.42 -5.71 17.22
C LEU A 66 4.21 -7.00 17.38
N ALA A 67 3.56 -8.10 17.77
CA ALA A 67 4.19 -9.41 17.85
C ALA A 67 4.73 -9.85 16.47
N ARG A 68 3.92 -9.72 15.42
CA ARG A 68 4.35 -10.01 14.05
C ARG A 68 5.55 -9.16 13.62
N LEU A 69 5.55 -7.86 13.93
CA LEU A 69 6.69 -6.99 13.62
C LEU A 69 7.96 -7.38 14.40
N ALA A 70 7.82 -7.84 15.64
CA ALA A 70 8.95 -8.35 16.42
C ALA A 70 9.52 -9.64 15.83
N ASP A 71 8.67 -10.50 15.27
CA ASP A 71 9.07 -11.75 14.61
C ASP A 71 9.68 -11.51 13.21
N GLU A 72 9.25 -10.46 12.50
CA GLU A 72 9.74 -10.09 11.16
C GLU A 72 11.04 -9.28 11.18
N GLN A 73 11.37 -8.62 12.30
CA GLN A 73 12.64 -7.93 12.45
C GLN A 73 13.79 -8.96 12.44
N PRO A 74 14.70 -8.93 11.43
CA PRO A 74 15.93 -9.70 11.55
C PRO A 74 16.66 -9.18 12.79
N ARG A 75 16.94 -10.09 13.73
CA ARG A 75 17.81 -9.79 14.88
C ARG A 75 19.12 -9.27 14.30
N VAL A 76 19.33 -7.96 14.35
CA VAL A 76 20.59 -7.34 13.96
C VAL A 76 21.63 -7.93 14.91
N ALA A 77 22.53 -8.74 14.36
CA ALA A 77 23.67 -9.34 15.07
C ALA A 77 24.88 -8.40 15.00
#